data_AF-A0A0F9CGC1-F1
#
_entry.id   AF-A0A0F9CGC1-F1
#
_cell.length_a   1.000
_cell.length_b   1.000
_cell.length_c   1.000
_cell.angle_alpha   90.00
_cell.angle_beta   90.00
_cell.angle_gamma   90.00
#
_symmetry.space_group_name_H-M   'P 1'
#
loop_
_entity.id
_entity.type
_entity.pdbx_description
1 polymer ?
#
loop_
_entity_poly.entity_id
_entity_poly.type
_entity_poly.pdbx_seq_one_letter_code
_entity_poly.pdbx_strand_id
1 'polypeptide(L)'
;MKVKPKFLFAFIVGILIAISIPAGLFAQGLFESAGTDSQESKLPVQFNGYARGALYLGEYSTGSSPEIKSGYGEAGLKINANSGSRARLFSELRFREGYEYNEWISDFTLREAYADLYLGPFELRAGQSIVSWGRADGFNPTNNLTPQDYFVRSPEPDDMRLGNFLVRARYNITNKLRLEAVWV
;
A
#
# COMPACT_ATOMS: atom_id res chain seq x y z
N MET A 1 24.73 21.77 -12.77
CA MET A 1 25.35 20.77 -11.87
C MET A 1 24.30 19.73 -11.48
N LYS A 2 24.35 18.53 -12.07
CA LYS A 2 23.42 17.43 -11.76
C LYS A 2 23.95 16.67 -10.54
N VAL A 3 23.26 16.80 -9.40
CA VAL A 3 23.55 15.99 -8.20
C VAL A 3 23.10 14.55 -8.50
N LYS A 4 24.01 13.59 -8.37
CA LYS A 4 23.72 12.17 -8.64
C LYS A 4 22.78 11.61 -7.56
N PRO A 5 21.72 10.85 -7.90
CA PRO A 5 20.68 10.38 -6.97
C PRO A 5 21.14 9.30 -5.97
N LYS A 6 22.39 8.84 -6.05
CA LYS A 6 22.91 7.75 -5.19
C LYS A 6 23.09 8.16 -3.72
N PHE A 7 23.29 9.44 -3.43
CA PHE A 7 23.51 9.92 -2.05
C PHE A 7 22.21 10.07 -1.25
N LEU A 8 21.10 10.44 -1.90
CA LEU A 8 19.80 10.57 -1.23
C LEU A 8 19.21 9.20 -0.87
N PHE A 9 19.43 8.19 -1.72
CA PHE A 9 18.99 6.82 -1.47
C PHE A 9 19.76 6.17 -0.30
N ALA A 10 21.07 6.39 -0.22
CA ALA A 10 21.88 5.89 0.90
C ALA A 10 21.51 6.55 2.25
N PHE A 11 21.07 7.81 2.25
CA PHE A 11 20.66 8.53 3.45
C PHE A 11 19.31 8.04 4.00
N ILE A 12 18.36 7.71 3.13
CA ILE A 12 17.04 7.18 3.53
C ILE A 12 17.16 5.74 4.05
N VAL A 13 18.00 4.91 3.43
CA VAL A 13 18.29 3.54 3.92
C VAL A 13 19.01 3.57 5.28
N GLY A 14 19.90 4.53 5.50
CA GLY A 14 20.61 4.70 6.77
C GLY A 14 19.71 5.07 7.96
N ILE A 15 18.66 5.87 7.73
CA ILE A 15 17.70 6.25 8.79
C ILE A 15 16.79 5.08 9.17
N LEU A 16 16.43 4.22 8.22
CA LEU A 16 15.65 3.00 8.48
C LEU A 16 16.44 1.95 9.29
N ILE A 17 17.75 1.83 9.06
CA ILE A 17 18.62 0.88 9.78
C ILE A 17 18.92 1.36 11.21
N ALA A 18 18.97 2.68 11.45
CA ALA A 18 19.28 3.23 12.77
C ALA A 18 18.16 3.09 13.81
N ILE A 19 16.93 2.72 13.41
CA ILE A 19 15.77 2.54 14.31
C ILE A 19 15.51 1.05 14.60
N SER A 20 16.18 0.13 13.90
CA SER A 20 15.96 -1.31 14.03
C SER A 20 17.21 -2.01 14.59
N ILE A 21 17.27 -2.20 15.92
CA ILE A 21 17.95 -3.28 16.69
C ILE A 21 17.89 -2.86 18.18
N PRO A 22 17.64 -3.75 19.17
CA PRO A 22 17.26 -5.18 19.14
C PRO A 22 16.01 -5.53 19.97
N ALA A 23 15.33 -6.64 19.65
CA ALA A 23 14.92 -7.68 20.62
C ALA A 23 14.08 -8.78 19.93
N GLY A 24 14.58 -10.02 19.96
CA GLY A 24 13.83 -11.27 19.92
C GLY A 24 12.75 -11.44 18.85
N LEU A 25 13.13 -11.97 17.69
CA LEU A 25 12.19 -12.60 16.76
C LEU A 25 11.78 -13.97 17.33
N PHE A 26 10.66 -14.03 18.07
CA PHE A 26 9.91 -15.26 18.24
C PHE A 26 8.94 -15.37 17.07
N ALA A 27 9.24 -16.25 16.12
CA ALA A 27 8.29 -16.66 15.10
C ALA A 27 7.31 -17.67 15.74
N GLN A 28 6.15 -17.20 16.21
CA GLN A 28 5.03 -18.08 16.56
C GLN A 28 4.11 -18.24 15.34
N GLY A 29 3.71 -19.49 15.09
CA GLY A 29 3.09 -19.93 13.84
C GLY A 29 1.64 -19.49 13.66
N LEU A 30 1.22 -19.49 12.40
CA LEU A 30 -0.06 -19.02 11.85
C LEU A 30 -1.32 -19.73 12.40
N PHE A 31 -1.19 -20.71 13.29
CA PHE A 31 -2.30 -21.57 13.73
C PHE A 31 -2.47 -21.67 15.26
N GLU A 32 -1.67 -20.97 16.07
CA GLU A 32 -1.70 -21.18 17.54
C GLU A 32 -2.72 -20.29 18.29
N SER A 33 -3.35 -19.28 17.64
CA SER A 33 -4.29 -18.38 18.32
C SER A 33 -5.78 -18.74 18.16
N ALA A 34 -6.11 -19.99 17.83
CA ALA A 34 -7.50 -20.45 17.84
C ALA A 34 -7.94 -20.82 19.27
N GLY A 35 -8.07 -19.82 20.13
CA GLY A 35 -8.71 -19.95 21.43
C GLY A 35 -7.88 -19.40 22.58
N THR A 36 -7.98 -18.09 22.82
CA THR A 36 -8.13 -17.49 24.15
C THR A 36 -8.49 -16.01 23.94
N ASP A 37 -9.72 -15.63 24.29
CA ASP A 37 -10.12 -14.23 24.43
C ASP A 37 -9.26 -13.58 25.53
N SER A 38 -8.17 -12.96 25.12
CA SER A 38 -7.32 -12.12 25.95
C SER A 38 -7.11 -10.82 25.20
N GLN A 39 -7.30 -9.69 25.88
CA GLN A 39 -7.18 -8.37 25.26
C GLN A 39 -5.76 -8.21 24.69
N GLU A 40 -5.65 -8.38 23.37
CA GLU A 40 -4.39 -8.25 22.66
C GLU A 40 -3.87 -6.83 22.79
N SER A 41 -2.76 -6.72 23.51
CA SER A 41 -1.88 -5.56 23.47
C SER A 41 -1.46 -5.39 22.01
N LYS A 42 -2.08 -4.47 21.26
CA LYS A 42 -1.71 -4.21 19.86
C LYS A 42 -0.21 -3.94 19.81
N LEU A 43 0.54 -4.84 19.19
CA LEU A 43 1.98 -4.71 19.04
C LEU A 43 2.31 -3.37 18.37
N PRO A 44 3.39 -2.69 18.80
CA PRO A 44 3.82 -1.42 18.21
C PRO A 44 4.23 -1.57 16.75
N VAL A 45 4.49 -2.79 16.27
CA VAL A 45 4.71 -3.09 14.86
C VAL A 45 3.87 -4.31 14.49
N GLN A 46 3.12 -4.21 13.39
CA GLN A 46 2.27 -5.26 12.83
C GLN A 46 2.71 -5.58 11.42
N PHE A 47 2.85 -6.87 11.15
CA PHE A 47 3.16 -7.41 9.84
C PHE A 47 1.94 -8.18 9.36
N ASN A 48 1.39 -7.75 8.22
CA ASN A 48 0.28 -8.41 7.56
C ASN A 48 0.68 -8.69 6.12
N GLY A 49 -0.04 -9.57 5.44
CA GLY A 49 0.24 -9.84 4.05
C GLY A 49 -0.84 -10.65 3.40
N TYR A 50 -0.66 -10.93 2.12
CA TYR A 50 -1.50 -11.83 1.37
C TYR A 50 -0.69 -12.49 0.25
N ALA A 51 -1.19 -13.61 -0.23
CA ALA A 51 -0.77 -14.21 -1.49
C ALA A 51 -2.03 -14.49 -2.32
N ARG A 52 -1.94 -14.28 -3.63
CA ARG A 52 -3.04 -14.52 -4.56
C ARG A 52 -2.54 -15.04 -5.89
N GLY A 53 -3.37 -15.80 -6.59
CA GLY A 53 -3.18 -16.16 -7.98
C GLY A 53 -4.42 -15.80 -8.77
N ALA A 54 -4.26 -15.32 -10.00
CA ALA A 54 -5.35 -15.00 -10.90
C ALA A 54 -5.08 -15.58 -12.30
N LEU A 55 -6.15 -16.01 -12.96
CA LEU A 55 -6.12 -16.54 -14.33
C LEU A 55 -7.29 -15.93 -15.10
N TYR A 56 -6.97 -15.28 -16.22
CA TYR A 56 -7.92 -14.66 -17.14
C TYR A 56 -7.96 -15.46 -18.43
N LEU A 57 -9.14 -16.00 -18.73
CA LEU A 57 -9.43 -16.74 -19.96
C LEU A 57 -10.41 -15.94 -20.81
N GLY A 58 -10.30 -16.02 -22.13
CA GLY A 58 -11.23 -15.34 -23.03
C GLY A 58 -11.14 -15.85 -24.46
N GLU A 59 -12.11 -15.44 -25.28
CA GLU A 59 -12.22 -15.81 -26.70
C GLU A 59 -11.97 -14.57 -27.57
N TYR A 60 -11.37 -14.74 -28.75
CA TYR A 60 -11.31 -13.68 -29.76
C TYR A 60 -12.58 -13.67 -30.60
N SER A 61 -13.09 -12.48 -30.95
CA SER A 61 -14.33 -12.33 -31.74
C SER A 61 -14.33 -13.00 -33.12
N THR A 62 -13.17 -13.49 -33.58
CA THR A 62 -12.95 -14.06 -34.92
C THR A 62 -12.61 -15.56 -34.89
N GLY A 63 -12.53 -16.19 -33.71
CA GLY A 63 -12.19 -17.60 -33.60
C GLY A 63 -12.59 -18.19 -32.26
N SER A 64 -13.47 -19.19 -32.30
CA SER A 64 -14.11 -19.79 -31.13
C SER A 64 -13.25 -20.72 -30.29
N SER A 65 -11.96 -20.42 -30.20
CA SER A 65 -11.00 -21.16 -29.37
C SER A 65 -10.74 -20.37 -28.08
N PRO A 66 -10.93 -20.97 -26.90
CA PRO A 66 -10.59 -20.34 -25.63
C PRO A 66 -9.07 -20.13 -25.54
N GLU A 67 -8.65 -18.94 -25.11
CA GLU A 67 -7.25 -18.56 -24.96
C GLU A 67 -6.99 -18.01 -23.55
N ILE A 68 -5.79 -18.30 -23.02
CA ILE A 68 -5.31 -17.68 -21.78
C ILE A 68 -4.86 -16.26 -22.11
N LYS A 69 -5.52 -15.26 -21.52
CA LYS A 69 -5.20 -13.83 -21.71
C LYS A 69 -4.16 -13.32 -20.71
N SER A 70 -4.17 -13.86 -19.50
CA SER A 70 -3.24 -13.50 -18.44
C SER A 70 -3.28 -14.54 -17.32
N GLY A 71 -2.16 -14.80 -16.67
CA GLY A 71 -2.12 -15.62 -15.46
C GLY A 71 -0.93 -15.22 -14.60
N TYR A 72 -1.17 -14.89 -13.33
CA TYR A 72 -0.11 -14.41 -12.43
C TYR A 72 -0.32 -14.83 -10.99
N GLY A 73 0.79 -14.92 -10.25
CA GLY A 73 0.84 -14.95 -8.80
C GLY A 73 1.28 -13.60 -8.24
N GLU A 74 0.76 -13.21 -7.09
CA GLU A 74 1.17 -11.99 -6.39
C GLU A 74 1.24 -12.23 -4.88
N ALA A 75 2.29 -11.72 -4.24
CA ALA A 75 2.44 -11.67 -2.81
C ALA A 75 2.56 -10.21 -2.34
N GLY A 76 1.81 -9.85 -1.31
CA GLY A 76 1.84 -8.53 -0.69
C GLY A 76 2.29 -8.61 0.77
N LEU A 77 3.15 -7.68 1.18
CA LEU A 77 3.58 -7.49 2.55
C LEU A 77 3.21 -6.07 3.00
N LYS A 78 2.47 -5.98 4.10
CA LYS A 78 2.03 -4.74 4.74
C LYS A 78 2.69 -4.61 6.10
N ILE A 79 3.35 -3.50 6.32
CA ILE A 79 4.00 -3.17 7.59
C ILE A 79 3.30 -1.96 8.16
N ASN A 80 2.84 -2.07 9.40
CA ASN A 80 2.19 -0.99 10.12
C ASN A 80 2.84 -0.83 11.49
N ALA A 81 3.56 0.26 11.69
CA ALA A 81 4.20 0.57 12.96
C ALA A 81 3.50 1.76 13.62
N ASN A 82 3.11 1.63 14.88
CA ASN A 82 2.49 2.67 15.67
C ASN A 82 3.41 3.04 16.84
N SER A 83 3.69 4.33 16.99
CA SER A 83 4.36 4.87 18.17
C SER A 83 3.31 5.51 19.08
N GLY A 84 2.53 4.66 19.76
CA GLY A 84 1.43 5.06 20.62
C GLY A 84 0.37 5.89 19.88
N SER A 85 -0.01 7.04 20.44
CA SER A 85 -0.99 7.96 19.85
C SER A 85 -0.37 9.09 19.01
N ARG A 86 0.97 9.11 18.84
CA ARG A 86 1.68 10.26 18.25
C ARG A 86 2.06 10.10 16.79
N ALA A 87 2.34 8.87 16.36
CA ALA A 87 2.79 8.64 15.00
C ALA A 87 2.44 7.23 14.53
N ARG A 88 2.28 7.10 13.21
CA ARG A 88 2.11 5.83 12.52
C ARG A 88 2.95 5.80 11.25
N LEU A 89 3.60 4.68 10.98
CA LEU A 89 4.26 4.39 9.71
C LEU A 89 3.51 3.26 9.02
N PHE A 90 3.29 3.40 7.73
CA PHE A 90 2.67 2.37 6.91
C PHE A 90 3.50 2.15 5.65
N SER A 91 3.66 0.90 5.27
CA SER A 91 4.29 0.49 4.02
C SER A 91 3.60 -0.74 3.44
N GLU A 92 3.42 -0.78 2.14
CA GLU A 92 2.90 -1.92 1.40
C GLU A 92 3.81 -2.23 0.20
N LEU A 93 4.46 -3.38 0.27
CA LEU A 93 5.30 -3.96 -0.77
C LEU A 93 4.54 -5.07 -1.50
N ARG A 94 4.72 -5.16 -2.80
CA ARG A 94 4.10 -6.20 -3.63
C ARG A 94 5.09 -6.79 -4.61
N PHE A 95 4.99 -8.10 -4.77
CA PHE A 95 5.74 -8.88 -5.75
C PHE A 95 4.71 -9.58 -6.63
N ARG A 96 4.76 -9.36 -7.94
CA ARG A 96 3.88 -10.00 -8.92
C ARG A 96 4.75 -10.71 -9.95
N GLU A 97 4.42 -11.96 -10.25
CA GLU A 97 5.09 -12.74 -11.28
C GLU A 97 4.07 -13.54 -12.09
N GLY A 98 4.20 -13.55 -13.40
CA GLY A 98 3.25 -14.24 -14.26
C GLY A 98 3.41 -13.93 -15.72
N TYR A 99 2.36 -14.23 -16.48
CA TYR A 99 2.25 -13.98 -17.90
C TYR A 99 1.12 -12.97 -18.16
N GLU A 100 1.46 -11.82 -18.69
CA GLU A 100 0.51 -10.77 -19.08
C GLU A 100 0.95 -10.15 -20.42
N TYR A 101 0.00 -9.76 -21.27
CA TYR A 101 0.31 -9.03 -22.52
C TYR A 101 1.27 -9.76 -23.48
N ASN A 102 1.16 -11.08 -23.55
CA ASN A 102 2.04 -11.97 -24.29
C ASN A 102 3.50 -12.01 -23.80
N GLU A 103 3.78 -11.49 -22.61
CA GLU A 103 5.11 -11.47 -22.02
C GLU A 103 5.11 -12.02 -20.59
N TRP A 104 6.26 -12.54 -20.16
CA TRP A 104 6.46 -12.85 -18.75
C TRP A 104 6.78 -11.58 -17.99
N ILE A 105 6.00 -11.30 -16.95
CA ILE A 105 6.18 -10.17 -16.06
C ILE A 105 6.76 -10.63 -14.73
N SER A 106 7.66 -9.83 -14.19
CA SER A 106 8.14 -9.93 -12.82
C SER A 106 8.27 -8.50 -12.30
N ASP A 107 7.39 -8.13 -11.38
CA ASP A 107 7.27 -6.78 -10.88
C ASP A 107 7.43 -6.74 -9.35
N PHE A 108 8.14 -5.70 -8.90
CA PHE A 108 8.25 -5.36 -7.49
C PHE A 108 7.83 -3.90 -7.30
N THR A 109 6.74 -3.72 -6.57
CA THR A 109 6.12 -2.41 -6.39
C THR A 109 6.05 -2.04 -4.91
N LEU A 110 6.55 -0.85 -4.57
CA LEU A 110 6.20 -0.17 -3.33
C LEU A 110 4.89 0.60 -3.58
N ARG A 111 3.76 0.02 -3.16
CA ARG A 111 2.43 0.58 -3.46
C ARG A 111 2.17 1.84 -2.64
N GLU A 112 2.40 1.76 -1.34
CA GLU A 112 2.29 2.89 -0.41
C GLU A 112 3.45 2.85 0.59
N ALA A 113 3.97 4.01 0.96
CA ALA A 113 4.89 4.21 2.06
C ALA A 113 4.73 5.63 2.59
N TYR A 114 4.17 5.77 3.77
CA TYR A 114 3.94 7.09 4.37
C TYR A 114 4.06 7.07 5.89
N ALA A 115 4.29 8.25 6.43
CA ALA A 115 4.27 8.52 7.86
C ALA A 115 3.11 9.45 8.20
N ASP A 116 2.40 9.14 9.27
CA ASP A 116 1.41 9.97 9.92
C ASP A 116 1.97 10.51 11.24
N LEU A 117 1.76 11.80 11.51
CA LEU A 117 2.01 12.46 12.78
C LEU A 117 0.70 13.03 13.32
N TYR A 118 0.40 12.75 14.58
CA TYR A 118 -0.80 13.17 15.27
C TYR A 118 -0.43 14.20 16.35
N LEU A 119 -0.86 15.44 16.15
CA LEU A 119 -0.54 16.61 16.97
C LEU A 119 -1.84 17.20 17.55
N GLY A 120 -2.59 16.39 18.30
CA GLY A 120 -3.88 16.78 18.86
C GLY A 120 -4.95 16.95 17.76
N PRO A 121 -5.50 18.15 17.52
CA PRO A 121 -6.49 18.37 16.46
C PRO A 121 -5.89 18.34 15.04
N PHE A 122 -4.56 18.31 14.91
CA PHE A 122 -3.87 18.36 13.65
C PHE A 122 -3.22 17.02 13.30
N GLU A 123 -3.39 16.58 12.05
CA GLU A 123 -2.80 15.35 11.52
C GLU A 123 -2.01 15.68 10.26
N LEU A 124 -0.76 15.21 10.20
CA LEU A 124 0.09 15.34 9.03
C LEU A 124 0.41 13.96 8.47
N ARG A 125 0.29 13.81 7.15
CA ARG A 125 0.80 12.67 6.41
C ARG A 125 1.82 13.12 5.37
N ALA A 126 2.92 12.40 5.25
CA ALA A 126 3.87 12.59 4.17
C ALA A 126 4.36 11.26 3.63
N GLY A 127 4.49 11.17 2.31
CA GLY A 127 5.02 10.00 1.61
C GLY A 127 4.17 9.58 0.42
N GLN A 128 4.44 8.39 -0.11
CA GLN A 128 3.66 7.81 -1.19
C GLN A 128 2.37 7.20 -0.62
N SER A 129 1.21 7.71 -1.02
CA SER A 129 -0.08 7.20 -0.57
C SER A 129 -1.14 7.28 -1.66
N ILE A 130 -2.16 6.45 -1.55
CA ILE A 130 -3.33 6.44 -2.43
C ILE A 130 -4.44 7.25 -1.75
N VAL A 131 -4.97 8.26 -2.44
CA VAL A 131 -5.97 9.19 -1.89
C VAL A 131 -7.30 9.01 -2.59
N SER A 132 -8.19 8.19 -2.02
CA SER A 132 -9.57 8.18 -2.50
C SER A 132 -10.29 9.44 -2.01
N TRP A 133 -10.63 10.34 -2.94
CA TRP A 133 -11.50 11.48 -2.67
C TRP A 133 -12.91 11.18 -3.17
N GLY A 134 -13.89 11.18 -2.25
CA GLY A 134 -15.28 10.82 -2.53
C GLY A 134 -15.71 9.51 -1.85
N ARG A 135 -17.01 9.20 -1.92
CA ARG A 135 -17.62 8.03 -1.23
C ARG A 135 -17.97 6.87 -2.17
N ALA A 136 -17.72 7.01 -3.47
CA ALA A 136 -18.04 5.99 -4.46
C ALA A 136 -16.80 5.16 -4.78
N ASP A 137 -16.94 3.84 -4.80
CA ASP A 137 -15.83 2.90 -5.01
C ASP A 137 -15.56 2.60 -6.49
N GLY A 138 -16.59 2.69 -7.34
CA GLY A 138 -16.48 2.45 -8.80
C GLY A 138 -16.21 3.73 -9.59
N PHE A 139 -17.27 4.32 -10.16
CA PHE A 139 -17.14 5.59 -10.87
C PHE A 139 -17.21 6.75 -9.87
N ASN A 140 -16.09 7.44 -9.69
CA ASN A 140 -15.98 8.57 -8.78
C ASN A 140 -15.44 9.82 -9.50
N PRO A 141 -16.33 10.68 -10.04
CA PRO A 141 -15.94 11.89 -10.76
C PRO A 141 -15.11 12.89 -9.94
N THR A 142 -15.09 12.73 -8.62
CA THR A 142 -14.39 13.64 -7.71
C THR A 142 -12.99 13.16 -7.33
N ASN A 143 -12.60 11.96 -7.77
CA ASN A 143 -11.29 11.38 -7.49
C ASN A 143 -10.23 11.86 -8.48
N ASN A 144 -9.86 13.14 -8.40
CA ASN A 144 -8.85 13.75 -9.29
C ASN A 144 -7.41 13.64 -8.76
N LEU A 145 -7.23 13.20 -7.51
CA LEU A 145 -5.92 13.19 -6.83
C LEU A 145 -5.19 11.85 -6.94
N THR A 146 -5.88 10.77 -7.33
CA THR A 146 -5.28 9.45 -7.46
C THR A 146 -5.24 9.02 -8.92
N PRO A 147 -4.05 8.91 -9.53
CA PRO A 147 -3.89 8.35 -10.86
C PRO A 147 -4.31 6.88 -10.87
N GLN A 148 -4.83 6.45 -12.01
CA GLN A 148 -5.29 5.08 -12.21
C GLN A 148 -4.63 4.48 -13.45
N ASP A 149 -4.18 3.24 -13.33
CA ASP A 149 -3.81 2.39 -14.44
C ASP A 149 -4.99 1.49 -14.82
N TYR A 150 -5.56 1.74 -15.99
CA TYR A 150 -6.68 0.96 -16.53
C TYR A 150 -6.22 -0.32 -17.25
N PHE A 151 -4.92 -0.52 -17.44
CA PHE A 151 -4.37 -1.70 -18.08
C PHE A 151 -4.01 -2.79 -17.06
N VAL A 152 -4.15 -2.57 -15.76
CA VAL A 152 -3.93 -3.68 -14.82
C VAL A 152 -5.08 -4.69 -14.94
N ARG A 153 -4.72 -5.97 -15.12
CA ARG A 153 -5.68 -7.06 -14.92
C ARG A 153 -5.60 -7.47 -13.47
N SER A 154 -6.66 -7.19 -12.72
CA SER A 154 -6.78 -7.61 -11.33
C SER A 154 -8.23 -7.93 -10.97
N PRO A 155 -8.48 -8.96 -10.12
CA PRO A 155 -9.81 -9.21 -9.61
C PRO A 155 -10.27 -8.12 -8.64
N GLU A 156 -9.32 -7.30 -8.16
CA GLU A 156 -9.55 -6.21 -7.22
C GLU A 156 -9.42 -4.86 -7.95
N PRO A 157 -10.51 -4.11 -8.15
CA PRO A 157 -10.50 -2.78 -8.79
C PRO A 157 -9.58 -1.78 -8.09
N ASP A 158 -9.36 -1.93 -6.78
CA ASP A 158 -8.46 -1.06 -6.02
C ASP A 158 -7.01 -1.12 -6.52
N ASP A 159 -6.60 -2.15 -7.27
CA ASP A 159 -5.26 -2.27 -7.83
C ASP A 159 -4.98 -1.35 -9.01
N MET A 160 -6.02 -0.80 -9.62
CA MET A 160 -5.88 0.23 -10.64
C MET A 160 -5.31 1.51 -10.04
N ARG A 161 -5.48 1.75 -8.74
CA ARG A 161 -5.05 3.00 -8.09
C ARG A 161 -3.56 3.01 -7.82
N LEU A 162 -2.89 4.05 -8.29
CA LEU A 162 -1.46 4.25 -8.10
C LEU A 162 -1.19 5.22 -6.94
N GLY A 163 -0.11 4.97 -6.20
CA GLY A 163 0.31 5.83 -5.11
C GLY A 163 0.94 7.13 -5.63
N ASN A 164 0.63 8.25 -4.97
CA ASN A 164 1.24 9.54 -5.22
C ASN A 164 2.11 9.97 -4.06
N PHE A 165 3.28 10.53 -4.35
CA PHE A 165 4.05 11.22 -3.32
C PHE A 165 3.35 12.54 -2.97
N LEU A 166 2.94 12.68 -1.73
CA LEU A 166 2.14 13.83 -1.30
C LEU A 166 2.39 14.19 0.16
N VAL A 167 1.98 15.41 0.48
CA VAL A 167 1.82 15.88 1.85
C VAL A 167 0.35 16.20 2.07
N ARG A 168 -0.24 15.62 3.12
CA ARG A 168 -1.61 15.91 3.53
C ARG A 168 -1.61 16.48 4.93
N ALA A 169 -2.39 17.53 5.13
CA ALA A 169 -2.67 18.12 6.43
C ALA A 169 -4.17 18.07 6.71
N ARG A 170 -4.55 17.61 7.89
CA ARG A 170 -5.93 17.65 8.38
C ARG A 170 -5.99 18.43 9.67
N TYR A 171 -7.02 19.25 9.79
CA TYR A 171 -7.31 20.01 11.00
C TYR A 171 -8.76 19.78 11.42
N ASN A 172 -8.94 19.14 12.56
CA ASN A 172 -10.23 18.88 13.19
C ASN A 172 -10.61 20.09 14.05
N ILE A 173 -11.42 21.01 13.50
CA ILE A 173 -11.87 22.21 14.21
C ILE A 173 -12.87 21.84 15.31
N THR A 174 -13.79 20.93 14.99
CA THR A 174 -14.77 20.34 15.91
C THR A 174 -14.99 18.88 15.51
N ASN A 175 -15.72 18.11 16.33
CA ASN A 175 -16.05 16.72 16.02
C ASN A 175 -16.88 16.53 14.74
N LYS A 176 -17.38 17.61 14.13
CA LYS A 176 -18.19 17.60 12.90
C LYS A 176 -17.55 18.31 11.71
N LEU A 177 -16.50 19.11 11.93
CA LEU A 177 -15.87 19.91 10.90
C LEU A 177 -14.37 19.61 10.83
N ARG A 178 -13.94 19.18 9.65
CA ARG A 178 -12.54 18.89 9.33
C ARG A 178 -12.15 19.65 8.08
N LEU A 179 -11.04 20.38 8.15
CA LEU A 179 -10.37 20.92 6.99
C LEU A 179 -9.28 19.96 6.55
N GLU A 180 -9.16 19.74 5.25
CA GLU A 180 -8.14 18.90 4.66
C GLU A 180 -7.47 19.63 3.50
N ALA A 181 -6.14 19.66 3.53
CA ALA A 181 -5.31 20.16 2.45
C ALA A 181 -4.42 19.02 1.95
N VAL A 182 -4.35 18.85 0.64
CA VAL A 182 -3.51 17.85 -0.02
C VAL A 182 -2.63 18.59 -1.02
N TRP A 183 -1.32 18.39 -0.91
CA TRP A 183 -0.34 18.84 -1.87
C TRP A 183 0.30 17.62 -2.53
N VAL A 184 0.18 17.53 -3.85
CA VAL A 184 0.67 16.45 -4.71
C VAL A 184 1.73 17.03 -5.64
#